data_AF-J9G7Z0-F1
#
_entry.id   AF-J9G7Z0-F1
#
_cell.length_a   1.000
_cell.length_b   1.000
_cell.length_c   1.000
_cell.angle_alpha   90.00
_cell.angle_beta   90.00
_cell.angle_gamma   90.00
#
_symmetry.space_group_name_H-M   'P 1'
#
loop_
_entity.id
_entity.type
_entity.pdbx_description
1 polymer ?
#
loop_
_entity_poly.entity_id
_entity_poly.type
_entity_poly.pdbx_seq_one_letter_code
_entity_poly.pdbx_strand_id
1 'polypeptide(L)' 'MKALVKYQQKLAAEEHVAYWNLYDAMGGEGSIVRMAKGQPKGARMDYTHITTHGGKQIAERFFETLNYGFQSYLKP' A
#
# COMPACT_ATOMS: atom_id res chain seq x y z
N MET A 1 -2.19 0.40 -14.57
CA MET A 1 -1.95 0.08 -13.15
C MET A 1 -1.78 -1.41 -12.89
N LYS A 2 -2.79 -2.26 -13.15
CA LYS A 2 -2.73 -3.73 -12.87
C LYS A 2 -1.51 -4.44 -13.50
N ALA A 3 -1.11 -4.05 -14.72
CA ALA A 3 0.10 -4.60 -15.35
C ALA A 3 1.38 -4.23 -14.58
N LEU A 4 1.56 -2.96 -14.20
CA LEU A 4 2.73 -2.49 -13.46
C LEU A 4 2.86 -3.17 -12.09
N VAL A 5 1.75 -3.31 -11.35
CA VAL A 5 1.69 -4.04 -10.08
C VAL A 5 2.16 -5.48 -10.26
N LYS A 6 1.67 -6.19 -11.30
CA LYS A 6 2.11 -7.55 -11.61
C LYS A 6 3.59 -7.63 -11.96
N TYR A 7 4.11 -6.68 -12.73
CA TYR A 7 5.54 -6.64 -13.06
C TYR A 7 6.41 -6.42 -11.84
N GLN A 8 6.05 -5.47 -10.96
CA GLN A 8 6.78 -5.22 -9.71
C GLN A 8 6.75 -6.43 -8.77
N GLN A 9 5.61 -7.09 -8.63
CA GLN A 9 5.48 -8.30 -7.84
C GLN A 9 6.34 -9.44 -8.40
N LYS A 10 6.32 -9.63 -9.73
CA LYS A 10 7.14 -10.64 -10.40
C LYS A 10 8.62 -10.37 -10.19
N LEU A 11 9.07 -9.14 -10.45
CA LEU A 11 10.47 -8.74 -10.29
C LEU A 11 10.95 -8.95 -8.84
N ALA A 12 10.14 -8.56 -7.86
CA ALA A 12 10.49 -8.74 -6.45
C ALA A 12 10.63 -10.23 -6.08
N ALA A 13 9.80 -11.11 -6.64
CA ALA A 13 9.92 -12.55 -6.45
C ALA A 13 11.17 -13.13 -7.11
N GLU A 14 11.53 -12.66 -8.31
CA GLU A 14 12.74 -13.07 -9.04
C GLU A 14 14.02 -12.60 -8.32
N GLU A 15 14.01 -11.41 -7.74
CA GLU A 15 15.14 -10.81 -7.04
C GLU A 15 15.19 -11.14 -5.53
N HIS A 16 14.25 -11.97 -5.05
CA HIS A 16 14.15 -12.34 -3.63
C HIS A 16 14.01 -11.16 -2.65
N VAL A 17 13.31 -10.10 -3.07
CA VAL A 17 12.99 -8.94 -2.22
C VAL A 17 11.51 -8.95 -1.87
N ALA A 18 11.18 -8.54 -0.64
CA ALA A 18 9.79 -8.43 -0.23
C ALA A 18 9.02 -7.38 -1.08
N TYR A 19 7.80 -7.73 -1.47
CA TYR A 19 6.87 -6.82 -2.15
C TYR A 19 5.62 -6.60 -1.33
N TRP A 20 5.25 -5.34 -1.12
CA TRP A 20 3.98 -4.96 -0.51
C TRP A 20 3.16 -4.14 -1.50
N ASN A 21 1.97 -4.65 -1.83
CA ASN A 21 1.12 -4.07 -2.87
C ASN A 21 0.40 -2.81 -2.34
N LEU A 22 1.05 -1.65 -2.47
CA LEU A 22 0.50 -0.37 -2.05
C LEU A 22 -0.84 -0.05 -2.74
N TYR A 23 -0.99 -0.41 -4.02
CA TYR A 23 -2.22 -0.16 -4.77
C TYR A 23 -3.43 -0.86 -4.13
N ASP A 24 -3.26 -2.14 -3.79
CA ASP A 24 -4.31 -2.89 -3.09
C ASP A 24 -4.46 -2.42 -1.64
N ALA A 25 -3.37 -2.07 -0.96
CA ALA A 25 -3.40 -1.52 0.40
C ALA A 25 -4.18 -0.19 0.50
N MET A 26 -4.19 0.62 -0.56
CA MET A 26 -5.03 1.81 -0.67
C MET A 26 -6.51 1.49 -0.95
N GLY A 27 -6.84 0.26 -1.32
CA GLY A 27 -8.18 -0.19 -1.70
C GLY A 27 -8.38 -0.32 -3.21
N GLY A 28 -7.32 -0.41 -4.00
CA GLY A 28 -7.35 -0.78 -5.41
C GLY A 28 -8.01 0.26 -6.31
N GLU A 29 -8.85 -0.20 -7.24
CA GLU A 29 -9.43 0.64 -8.28
C GLU A 29 -10.29 1.78 -7.71
N GLY A 30 -10.04 3.01 -8.18
CA GLY A 30 -10.71 4.22 -7.70
C GLY A 30 -10.33 4.67 -6.28
N SER A 31 -9.40 3.99 -5.59
CA SER A 31 -8.99 4.32 -4.22
C SER A 31 -8.52 5.77 -4.07
N ILE A 32 -7.64 6.24 -4.94
CA ILE A 32 -7.09 7.59 -4.85
C ILE A 32 -8.18 8.68 -4.97
N VAL A 33 -9.23 8.43 -5.76
CA VAL A 33 -10.39 9.33 -5.87
C VAL A 33 -11.20 9.32 -4.58
N ARG A 34 -11.46 8.13 -4.00
CA ARG A 34 -12.14 8.02 -2.70
C ARG A 34 -11.35 8.70 -1.59
N MET A 35 -10.03 8.52 -1.57
CA MET A 35 -9.13 9.16 -0.61
C MET A 35 -9.13 10.69 -0.75
N ALA A 36 -9.14 11.22 -1.97
CA ALA A 36 -9.16 12.66 -2.23
C ALA A 36 -10.51 13.30 -1.83
N LYS A 37 -11.61 12.56 -1.97
CA LYS A 37 -12.97 12.99 -1.60
C LYS A 37 -13.31 12.73 -0.12
N GLY A 38 -12.47 12.01 0.62
CA GLY A 38 -12.70 11.67 2.02
C GLY A 38 -12.61 12.87 2.98
N GLN A 39 -13.14 12.69 4.19
CA GLN A 39 -12.96 13.63 5.30
C GLN A 39 -12.48 12.86 6.55
N PRO A 40 -11.26 13.15 7.06
CA PRO A 40 -10.23 14.01 6.45
C PRO A 40 -9.73 13.47 5.09
N LYS A 41 -9.16 14.35 4.25
CA LYS A 41 -8.66 13.97 2.93
C LYS A 41 -7.42 13.10 3.05
N GLY A 42 -7.47 11.87 2.53
CA GLY A 42 -6.34 10.95 2.45
C GLY A 42 -5.42 11.21 1.25
N ALA A 43 -5.89 11.94 0.24
CA ALA A 43 -5.11 12.30 -0.94
C ALA A 43 -5.38 13.74 -1.39
N ARG A 44 -4.47 14.29 -2.19
CA ARG A 44 -4.62 15.59 -2.85
C ARG A 44 -5.60 15.48 -4.01
N MET A 45 -6.15 16.63 -4.43
CA MET A 45 -7.09 16.72 -5.55
C MET A 45 -6.43 16.51 -6.93
N ASP A 46 -5.10 16.34 -6.97
CA ASP A 46 -4.36 15.91 -8.17
C ASP A 46 -4.48 14.41 -8.43
N TYR A 47 -5.18 13.68 -7.55
CA TYR A 47 -5.41 12.24 -7.62
C TYR A 47 -4.14 11.40 -7.80
N THR A 48 -3.00 11.92 -7.33
CA THR A 48 -1.69 11.26 -7.45
C THR A 48 -1.00 11.20 -6.10
N HIS A 49 -1.01 12.29 -5.34
CA HIS A 49 -0.26 12.38 -4.07
C HIS A 49 -1.16 12.12 -2.87
N ILE A 50 -0.71 11.26 -1.95
CA ILE A 50 -1.33 11.12 -0.64
C ILE A 50 -1.04 12.33 0.26
N THR A 51 -1.95 12.65 1.17
CA THR A 51 -1.69 13.66 2.21
C THR A 51 -0.91 13.03 3.37
N THR A 52 -0.43 13.85 4.31
CA THR A 52 0.16 13.34 5.56
C THR A 52 -0.83 12.44 6.32
N HIS A 53 -2.13 12.77 6.30
CA HIS A 53 -3.16 11.95 6.93
C HIS A 53 -3.28 10.58 6.24
N GLY A 54 -3.40 10.54 4.91
CA GLY A 54 -3.46 9.26 4.19
C GLY A 54 -2.17 8.45 4.30
N GLY A 55 -1.01 9.14 4.32
CA GLY A 55 0.29 8.53 4.57
C GLY A 55 0.37 7.84 5.93
N LYS A 56 -0.17 8.46 6.99
CA LYS A 56 -0.25 7.85 8.32
C LYS A 56 -1.06 6.55 8.28
N GLN A 57 -2.25 6.57 7.67
CA GLN A 57 -3.11 5.38 7.57
C GLN A 57 -2.45 4.23 6.79
N ILE A 58 -1.75 4.54 5.70
CA ILE A 58 -1.02 3.54 4.90
C ILE A 58 0.19 3.00 5.68
N ALA A 59 0.93 3.86 6.38
CA ALA A 59 2.09 3.47 7.17
C ALA A 59 1.70 2.54 8.33
N GLU A 60 0.57 2.79 9.00
CA GLU A 60 0.03 1.91 10.04
C GLU A 60 -0.23 0.49 9.48
N ARG A 61 -0.91 0.38 8.34
CA ARG A 61 -1.17 -0.92 7.68
C ARG A 61 0.12 -1.63 7.25
N PHE A 62 1.09 -0.87 6.76
CA PHE A 62 2.38 -1.42 6.37
C PHE A 62 3.11 -1.98 7.60
N PHE A 63 3.15 -1.23 8.69
CA PHE A 63 3.76 -1.67 9.94
C PHE A 63 3.09 -2.92 10.52
N GLU A 64 1.75 -2.96 10.53
CA GLU A 64 0.99 -4.16 10.94
C GLU A 64 1.36 -5.38 10.09
N THR A 65 1.52 -5.21 8.78
CA THR A 65 1.93 -6.29 7.87
C THR A 65 3.34 -6.79 8.20
N LEU A 66 4.30 -5.89 8.43
CA LEU A 66 5.66 -6.25 8.82
C LEU A 66 5.68 -6.99 10.16
N ASN A 67 4.96 -6.47 11.16
CA ASN A 67 4.88 -7.10 12.46
C ASN A 67 4.23 -8.48 12.37
N TYR A 68 3.15 -8.64 11.60
CA TYR A 68 2.54 -9.94 11.35
C TYR A 68 3.53 -10.94 10.72
N GLY A 69 4.29 -10.51 9.71
CA GLY A 69 5.33 -11.33 9.09
C GLY A 69 6.42 -11.74 10.09
N PHE A 70 6.89 -10.80 10.91
CA PHE A 70 7.87 -11.07 11.96
C PHE A 70 7.36 -12.05 13.01
N GLN A 71 6.16 -11.83 13.55
CA GLN A 71 5.54 -12.75 14.51
C GLN A 71 5.30 -14.14 13.91
N SER A 72 4.97 -14.21 12.62
CA SER A 72 4.81 -15.49 11.91
C SER A 72 6.12 -16.23 11.75
N TYR A 73 7.22 -15.52 11.48
CA TYR A 73 8.57 -16.09 11.42
C TYR A 73 9.04 -16.63 12.77
N LEU A 74 8.66 -15.99 13.88
CA LEU A 74 9.03 -16.45 15.23
C LEU A 74 8.23 -17.67 15.71
N LYS A 75 7.12 -18.02 15.06
CA LYS A 75 6.35 -19.20 15.43
C LYS A 75 7.09 -20.46 14.95
N PRO A 76 7.23 -21.48 15.82
CA PRO A 76 7.90 -22.74 15.49
C PRO A 76 7.13 -23.56 14.45
#